data_AF-A0AAJ0LUJ7-F1
#
_entry.id   AF-A0AAJ0LUJ7-F1
#
_cell.length_a   1.000
_cell.length_b   1.000
_cell.length_c   1.000
_cell.angle_alpha   90.00
_cell.angle_beta   90.00
_cell.angle_gamma   90.00
#
_symmetry.space_group_name_H-M   'P 1'
#
loop_
_entity.id
_entity.type
_entity.pdbx_description
1 polymer ?
#
loop_
_entity_poly.entity_id
_entity_poly.type
_entity_poly.pdbx_seq_one_letter_code
_entity_poly.pdbx_strand_id
1 'polypeptide(L)'
;MSAMTQTVLLAIDTSTEYCSVALLRSASADDAVSTPQTWVRHELTGAVSSTRVLPAIQELFAESGLTFADCDAIAFGAGPGSFTGLRTATGITQGLAFGRGLPVVPVGTLLACAEHARLRAPGTTRVLAALDARMDEAYWADFAWDDQAGDWRTLHPASLDAPGAVGVPDAPFTLAGNAAAAFGAQLPAAAAAAVIDGDALPHALAVAHAALRAFRAGRTVPADQAAPEYVRDKVAQTTAERIAARAAQTGGAKG
;
A
#
# COMPACT_ATOMS: atom_id res chain seq x y z
N MET A 1 19.03 24.40 13.56
CA MET A 1 18.35 23.47 12.64
C MET A 1 18.41 24.13 11.28
N SER A 2 19.27 23.66 10.36
CA SER A 2 19.23 24.16 8.98
C SER A 2 17.85 23.89 8.41
N ALA A 3 17.22 24.90 7.80
CA ALA A 3 16.01 24.69 7.03
C ALA A 3 16.30 23.61 5.97
N MET A 4 15.55 22.50 6.01
CA MET A 4 15.67 21.45 5.00
C MET A 4 15.28 22.06 3.65
N THR A 5 16.26 22.24 2.78
CA THR A 5 16.04 22.81 1.44
C THR A 5 15.40 21.81 0.47
N GLN A 6 15.40 20.52 0.84
CA GLN A 6 14.82 19.41 0.10
C GLN A 6 14.39 18.29 1.06
N THR A 7 13.54 17.39 0.58
CA THR A 7 13.13 16.15 1.25
C THR A 7 13.39 14.97 0.32
N VAL A 8 14.13 13.97 0.80
CA VAL A 8 14.39 12.71 0.10
C VAL A 8 13.77 11.54 0.88
N LEU A 9 12.91 10.78 0.21
CA LEU A 9 12.22 9.62 0.77
C LEU A 9 12.50 8.36 -0.04
N LEU A 10 12.84 7.29 0.66
CA LEU A 10 12.84 5.93 0.12
C LEU A 10 11.50 5.27 0.47
N ALA A 11 10.80 4.70 -0.50
CA ALA A 11 9.54 3.97 -0.30
C ALA A 11 9.68 2.51 -0.76
N ILE A 12 9.17 1.58 0.04
CA ILE A 12 9.22 0.14 -0.21
C ILE A 12 7.82 -0.46 -0.11
N ASP A 13 7.38 -1.19 -1.14
CA ASP A 13 6.17 -1.99 -1.09
C ASP A 13 6.45 -3.41 -1.55
N THR A 14 6.12 -4.37 -0.71
CA THR A 14 6.09 -5.79 -1.05
C THR A 14 4.77 -6.42 -0.57
N SER A 15 3.69 -5.64 -0.52
CA SER A 15 2.40 -6.06 0.03
C SER A 15 1.65 -7.04 -0.90
N THR A 16 2.07 -7.15 -2.15
CA THR A 16 1.48 -8.02 -3.18
C THR A 16 2.54 -8.97 -3.78
N GLU A 17 2.25 -9.54 -4.95
CA GLU A 17 3.22 -10.30 -5.76
C GLU A 17 4.30 -9.42 -6.42
N TYR A 18 4.15 -8.10 -6.34
CA TYR A 18 5.13 -7.15 -6.82
C TYR A 18 6.15 -6.78 -5.74
N CYS A 19 7.39 -6.61 -6.17
CA CYS A 19 8.42 -5.89 -5.44
C CYS A 19 8.50 -4.48 -6.02
N SER A 20 8.15 -3.48 -5.23
CA SER A 20 8.19 -2.09 -5.64
C SER A 20 9.06 -1.26 -4.71
N VAL A 21 9.94 -0.46 -5.30
CA VAL A 21 10.78 0.50 -4.58
C VAL A 21 10.73 1.82 -5.32
N ALA A 22 10.62 2.93 -4.59
CA ALA A 22 10.69 4.26 -5.16
C ALA A 22 11.62 5.16 -4.34
N LEU A 23 12.32 6.05 -5.03
CA LEU A 23 13.04 7.15 -4.43
C LEU A 23 12.34 8.44 -4.87
N LEU A 24 12.02 9.31 -3.93
CA LEU A 24 11.37 10.59 -4.18
C LEU A 24 12.25 11.72 -3.64
N ARG A 25 12.49 12.74 -4.46
CA ARG A 25 13.12 14.00 -4.06
C ARG A 25 12.15 15.14 -4.31
N SER A 26 11.84 15.92 -3.28
CA SER A 26 11.01 17.13 -3.38
C SER A 26 11.76 18.33 -2.80
N ALA A 27 11.51 19.53 -3.34
CA ALA A 27 12.02 20.76 -2.76
C ALA A 27 11.37 21.05 -1.39
N SER A 28 11.88 22.05 -0.66
CA SER A 28 11.27 22.53 0.60
C SER A 28 9.78 22.83 0.43
N ALA A 29 9.01 22.74 1.52
CA ALA A 29 7.60 23.08 1.56
C ALA A 29 7.30 24.53 1.10
N ASP A 30 8.29 25.42 1.15
CA ASP A 30 8.19 26.80 0.66
C ASP A 30 8.16 26.91 -0.87
N ASP A 31 8.54 25.84 -1.59
CA ASP A 31 8.51 25.76 -3.05
C ASP A 31 7.33 24.88 -3.51
N ALA A 32 6.12 25.36 -3.21
CA ALA A 32 4.85 24.65 -3.42
C ALA A 32 4.54 24.30 -4.90
N VAL A 33 5.36 24.75 -5.85
CA VAL A 33 5.13 24.62 -7.30
C VAL A 33 5.95 23.47 -7.91
N SER A 34 6.92 22.91 -7.19
CA SER A 34 7.83 21.91 -7.76
C SER A 34 7.28 20.48 -7.64
N THR A 35 6.98 19.85 -8.78
CA THR A 35 6.66 18.42 -8.86
C THR A 35 7.86 17.61 -8.35
N PRO A 36 7.67 16.64 -7.42
CA PRO A 36 8.75 15.78 -6.98
C PRO A 36 9.41 15.02 -8.12
N GLN A 37 10.72 14.83 -8.03
CA GLN A 37 11.45 13.92 -8.90
C GLN A 37 11.40 12.51 -8.32
N THR A 38 11.16 11.52 -9.17
CA THR A 38 10.91 10.16 -8.71
C THR A 38 11.62 9.14 -9.57
N TRP A 39 12.20 8.12 -8.93
CA TRP A 39 12.77 6.94 -9.56
C TRP A 39 12.08 5.71 -9.00
N VAL A 40 11.79 4.73 -9.85
CA VAL A 40 10.96 3.57 -9.48
C VAL A 40 11.53 2.28 -10.06
N ARG A 41 11.45 1.21 -9.27
CA ARG A 41 11.43 -0.18 -9.74
C ARG A 41 10.11 -0.81 -9.30
N HIS A 42 9.43 -1.47 -10.22
CA HIS A 42 8.18 -2.19 -9.94
C HIS A 42 8.19 -3.47 -10.76
N GLU A 43 8.39 -4.60 -10.07
CA GLU A 43 8.70 -5.87 -10.70
C GLU A 43 7.81 -6.98 -10.15
N LEU A 44 7.28 -7.82 -11.05
CA LEU A 44 6.56 -9.02 -10.67
C LEU A 44 7.56 -10.09 -10.23
N THR A 45 7.80 -10.20 -8.92
CA THR A 45 8.81 -11.10 -8.35
C THR A 45 8.20 -12.32 -7.66
N GLY A 46 6.90 -12.32 -7.37
CA GLY A 46 6.23 -13.43 -6.67
C GLY A 46 6.88 -13.71 -5.31
N ALA A 47 7.26 -14.97 -5.05
CA ALA A 47 7.79 -15.39 -3.75
C ALA A 47 9.23 -14.91 -3.44
N VAL A 48 9.97 -14.37 -4.41
CA VAL A 48 11.38 -13.98 -4.23
C VAL A 48 11.58 -12.48 -4.00
N SER A 49 10.53 -11.72 -3.66
CA SER A 49 10.62 -10.27 -3.42
C SER A 49 11.74 -9.89 -2.42
N SER A 50 12.02 -10.73 -1.42
CA SER A 50 13.07 -10.47 -0.42
C SER A 50 14.48 -10.35 -0.98
N THR A 51 14.79 -11.00 -2.10
CA THR A 51 16.12 -10.89 -2.73
C THR A 51 16.24 -9.67 -3.64
N ARG A 52 15.12 -9.07 -4.05
CA ARG A 52 15.09 -7.98 -5.04
C ARG A 52 15.08 -6.59 -4.42
N VAL A 53 14.47 -6.40 -3.25
CA VAL A 53 14.31 -5.06 -2.63
C VAL A 53 15.64 -4.33 -2.46
N LEU A 54 16.66 -4.93 -1.83
CA LEU A 54 17.94 -4.27 -1.60
C LEU A 54 18.69 -3.93 -2.91
N PRO A 55 18.80 -4.85 -3.89
CA PRO A 55 19.33 -4.48 -5.21
C PRO A 55 18.55 -3.34 -5.89
N ALA A 56 17.22 -3.32 -5.79
CA ALA A 56 16.41 -2.27 -6.39
C ALA A 56 16.71 -0.91 -5.74
N ILE A 57 16.84 -0.87 -4.41
CA ILE A 57 17.25 0.33 -3.68
C ILE A 57 18.61 0.85 -4.18
N GLN A 58 19.60 -0.05 -4.34
CA GLN A 58 20.93 0.32 -4.82
C GLN A 58 20.89 0.91 -6.23
N GLU A 59 20.10 0.32 -7.14
CA GLU A 59 19.92 0.84 -8.49
C GLU A 59 19.32 2.25 -8.50
N LEU A 60 18.31 2.52 -7.66
CA LEU A 60 17.67 3.84 -7.59
C LEU A 60 18.63 4.93 -7.08
N PHE A 61 19.47 4.62 -6.08
CA PHE A 61 20.49 5.56 -5.62
C PHE A 61 21.56 5.80 -6.70
N ALA A 62 22.02 4.74 -7.37
CA ALA A 62 22.96 4.87 -8.47
C ALA A 62 22.40 5.72 -9.63
N GLU A 63 21.14 5.52 -10.00
CA GLU A 63 20.47 6.25 -11.09
C GLU A 63 20.20 7.72 -10.74
N SER A 64 19.80 7.99 -9.49
CA SER A 64 19.49 9.35 -9.04
C SER A 64 20.72 10.22 -8.75
N GLY A 65 21.89 9.60 -8.59
CA GLY A 65 23.10 10.26 -8.09
C GLY A 65 23.01 10.68 -6.62
N LEU A 66 21.96 10.27 -5.91
CA LEU A 66 21.81 10.44 -4.47
C LEU A 66 22.51 9.30 -3.75
N THR A 67 22.80 9.51 -2.48
CA THR A 67 23.29 8.50 -1.56
C THR A 67 22.22 8.19 -0.53
N PHE A 68 22.32 7.03 0.12
CA PHE A 68 21.50 6.75 1.30
C PHE A 68 21.70 7.80 2.40
N ALA A 69 22.82 8.53 2.36
CA ALA A 69 23.08 9.60 3.30
C ALA A 69 22.20 10.85 3.11
N ASP A 70 21.55 10.96 1.96
CA ASP A 70 20.63 12.05 1.64
C ASP A 70 19.20 11.76 2.08
N CYS A 71 18.86 10.52 2.49
CA CYS A 71 17.52 10.17 2.93
C CYS A 71 17.16 10.81 4.28
N ASP A 72 15.94 11.37 4.31
CA ASP A 72 15.32 11.98 5.49
C ASP A 72 14.33 11.04 6.19
N ALA A 73 13.71 10.13 5.44
CA ALA A 73 12.81 9.12 5.98
C ALA A 73 12.71 7.90 5.06
N ILE A 74 12.23 6.78 5.63
CA ILE A 74 11.90 5.57 4.87
C ILE A 74 10.42 5.25 5.06
N ALA A 75 9.69 5.15 3.95
CA ALA A 75 8.30 4.77 3.90
C ALA A 75 8.14 3.31 3.51
N PHE A 76 7.07 2.68 4.00
CA PHE A 76 6.75 1.32 3.60
C PHE A 76 5.26 1.05 3.55
N GLY A 77 4.86 0.15 2.65
CA GLY A 77 3.51 -0.43 2.62
C GLY A 77 3.28 -1.27 3.87
N ALA A 78 2.48 -0.75 4.81
CA ALA A 78 2.26 -1.36 6.12
C ALA A 78 1.27 -2.51 6.07
N GLY A 79 0.32 -2.50 5.14
CA GLY A 79 -0.74 -3.51 5.06
C GLY A 79 -2.12 -2.90 4.81
N PRO A 80 -3.15 -3.72 4.58
CA PRO A 80 -3.11 -5.18 4.53
C PRO A 80 -2.42 -5.74 3.29
N GLY A 81 -2.17 -7.06 3.25
CA GLY A 81 -1.52 -7.71 2.10
C GLY A 81 -0.90 -9.08 2.43
N SER A 82 0.03 -9.51 1.59
CA SER A 82 0.81 -10.74 1.76
C SER A 82 1.61 -10.72 3.06
N PHE A 83 1.35 -11.69 3.95
CA PHE A 83 2.01 -11.76 5.26
C PHE A 83 3.55 -11.76 5.19
N THR A 84 4.12 -12.57 4.30
CA THR A 84 5.57 -12.63 4.05
C THR A 84 6.07 -11.33 3.44
N GLY A 85 5.26 -10.77 2.54
CA GLY A 85 5.51 -9.49 1.89
C GLY A 85 5.64 -8.35 2.89
N LEU A 86 4.62 -8.13 3.73
CA LEU A 86 4.62 -7.06 4.72
C LEU A 86 5.81 -7.15 5.71
N ARG A 87 6.16 -8.36 6.13
CA ARG A 87 7.34 -8.59 6.99
C ARG A 87 8.65 -8.28 6.30
N THR A 88 8.74 -8.51 5.00
CA THR A 88 9.92 -8.16 4.19
C THR A 88 10.10 -6.65 4.14
N ALA A 89 9.06 -5.90 3.74
CA ALA A 89 9.12 -4.44 3.69
C ALA A 89 9.40 -3.83 5.07
N THR A 90 8.72 -4.31 6.11
CA THR A 90 8.91 -3.82 7.48
C THR A 90 10.33 -4.10 7.97
N GLY A 91 10.82 -5.34 7.87
CA GLY A 91 12.15 -5.71 8.37
C GLY A 91 13.30 -4.96 7.67
N ILE A 92 13.19 -4.78 6.34
CA ILE A 92 14.16 -3.97 5.58
C ILE A 92 14.10 -2.51 6.02
N THR A 93 12.90 -1.95 6.17
CA THR A 93 12.70 -0.57 6.63
C THR A 93 13.29 -0.35 8.01
N GLN A 94 13.03 -1.26 8.96
CA GLN A 94 13.60 -1.23 10.31
C GLN A 94 15.13 -1.25 10.26
N GLY A 95 15.73 -2.20 9.53
CA GLY A 95 17.18 -2.33 9.44
C GLY A 95 17.86 -1.10 8.85
N LEU A 96 17.32 -0.57 7.75
CA LEU A 96 17.84 0.62 7.09
C LEU A 96 17.67 1.88 7.96
N ALA A 97 16.49 2.09 8.53
CA ALA A 97 16.18 3.26 9.32
C ALA A 97 16.96 3.28 10.65
N PHE A 98 17.07 2.14 11.33
CA PHE A 98 17.85 2.01 12.56
C PHE A 98 19.32 2.37 12.34
N GLY A 99 19.92 1.93 11.23
CA GLY A 99 21.32 2.21 10.90
C GLY A 99 21.66 3.70 10.74
N ARG A 100 20.68 4.57 10.44
CA ARG A 100 20.86 6.02 10.28
C ARG A 100 20.09 6.86 11.31
N GLY A 101 19.32 6.24 12.20
CA GLY A 101 18.41 6.98 13.08
C GLY A 101 17.31 7.73 12.31
N LEU A 102 16.87 7.20 11.17
CA LEU A 102 15.82 7.82 10.36
C LEU A 102 14.43 7.52 10.94
N PRO A 103 13.49 8.48 10.91
CA PRO A 103 12.08 8.19 11.12
C PRO A 103 11.52 7.35 9.96
N VAL A 104 10.46 6.60 10.24
CA VAL A 104 9.76 5.79 9.22
C VAL A 104 8.32 6.23 9.05
N VAL A 105 7.77 6.00 7.86
CA VAL A 105 6.41 6.37 7.48
C VAL A 105 5.62 5.14 7.05
N PRO A 106 4.79 4.54 7.92
CA PRO A 106 3.89 3.47 7.51
C PRO A 106 2.79 4.05 6.61
N VAL A 107 2.55 3.41 5.47
CA VAL A 107 1.47 3.77 4.53
C VAL A 107 0.56 2.56 4.33
N GLY A 108 -0.74 2.74 4.57
CA GLY A 108 -1.72 1.68 4.34
C GLY A 108 -1.77 1.29 2.86
N THR A 109 -1.80 -0.01 2.57
CA THR A 109 -1.81 -0.57 1.22
C THR A 109 -3.00 -0.07 0.41
N LEU A 110 -4.18 0.01 1.02
CA LEU A 110 -5.40 0.49 0.36
C LEU A 110 -5.36 2.01 0.11
N LEU A 111 -4.70 2.77 1.00
CA LEU A 111 -4.41 4.19 0.77
C LEU A 111 -3.43 4.35 -0.40
N ALA A 112 -2.44 3.47 -0.55
CA ALA A 112 -1.55 3.47 -1.69
C ALA A 112 -2.30 3.19 -3.01
N CYS A 113 -3.31 2.32 -3.03
CA CYS A 113 -4.18 2.16 -4.20
C CYS A 113 -4.95 3.44 -4.54
N ALA A 114 -5.53 4.11 -3.55
CA ALA A 114 -6.24 5.38 -3.75
C ALA A 114 -5.31 6.47 -4.29
N GLU A 115 -4.12 6.60 -3.71
CA GLU A 115 -3.08 7.51 -4.18
C GLU A 115 -2.65 7.18 -5.60
N HIS A 116 -2.47 5.90 -5.94
CA HIS A 116 -2.09 5.47 -7.29
C HIS A 116 -3.17 5.82 -8.32
N ALA A 117 -4.45 5.60 -8.01
CA ALA A 117 -5.57 6.02 -8.87
C ALA A 117 -5.57 7.53 -9.12
N ARG A 118 -5.28 8.34 -8.09
CA ARG A 118 -5.17 9.80 -8.24
C ARG A 118 -3.92 10.25 -8.99
N LEU A 119 -2.78 9.58 -8.83
CA LEU A 119 -1.58 9.87 -9.63
C LEU A 119 -1.82 9.59 -11.14
N ARG A 120 -2.59 8.55 -11.46
CA ARG A 120 -2.98 8.20 -12.84
C ARG A 120 -4.04 9.15 -13.40
N ALA A 121 -4.98 9.58 -12.56
CA ALA A 121 -6.03 10.53 -12.91
C ALA A 121 -6.20 11.58 -11.79
N PRO A 122 -5.51 12.74 -11.89
CA PRO A 122 -5.49 13.77 -10.84
C PRO A 122 -6.86 14.31 -10.42
N GLY A 123 -7.90 14.15 -11.25
CA GLY A 123 -9.29 14.49 -10.91
C GLY A 123 -9.99 13.49 -10.00
N THR A 124 -9.36 12.37 -9.65
CA THR A 124 -9.94 11.33 -8.79
C THR A 124 -10.00 11.79 -7.34
N THR A 125 -11.20 12.08 -6.83
CA THR A 125 -11.43 12.60 -5.47
C THR A 125 -12.20 11.67 -4.55
N ARG A 126 -12.80 10.59 -5.06
CA ARG A 126 -13.46 9.55 -4.26
C ARG A 126 -13.02 8.18 -4.74
N VAL A 127 -12.44 7.39 -3.84
CA VAL A 127 -11.90 6.06 -4.16
C VAL A 127 -12.38 5.02 -3.15
N LEU A 128 -13.04 3.99 -3.65
CA LEU A 128 -13.17 2.72 -2.94
C LEU A 128 -11.99 1.85 -3.38
N ALA A 129 -11.01 1.66 -2.52
CA ALA A 129 -9.90 0.77 -2.78
C ALA A 129 -10.29 -0.64 -2.35
N ALA A 130 -10.17 -1.63 -3.24
CA ALA A 130 -10.50 -3.02 -2.93
C ALA A 130 -9.50 -3.99 -3.60
N LEU A 131 -8.97 -4.92 -2.80
CA LEU A 131 -8.01 -5.95 -3.21
C LEU A 131 -8.52 -7.35 -2.87
N ASP A 132 -8.23 -8.32 -3.73
CA ASP A 132 -8.43 -9.74 -3.43
C ASP A 132 -7.59 -10.15 -2.20
N ALA A 133 -8.26 -10.50 -1.09
CA ALA A 133 -7.60 -10.97 0.12
C ALA A 133 -7.38 -12.50 0.12
N ARG A 134 -7.74 -13.19 -0.97
CA ARG A 134 -7.93 -14.65 -1.03
C ARG A 134 -9.08 -15.11 -0.13
N MET A 135 -9.41 -16.40 -0.20
CA MET A 135 -10.45 -17.04 0.63
C MET A 135 -11.84 -16.41 0.44
N ASP A 136 -12.15 -15.96 -0.79
CA ASP A 136 -13.40 -15.29 -1.13
C ASP A 136 -13.70 -14.07 -0.23
N GLU A 137 -12.66 -13.34 0.17
CA GLU A 137 -12.74 -12.09 0.94
C GLU A 137 -11.99 -10.98 0.20
N ALA A 138 -12.41 -9.74 0.43
CA ALA A 138 -11.78 -8.53 -0.10
C ALA A 138 -11.25 -7.66 1.05
N TYR A 139 -10.01 -7.21 0.92
CA TYR A 139 -9.53 -6.06 1.69
C TYR A 139 -10.11 -4.81 1.05
N TRP A 140 -10.74 -3.94 1.82
CA TRP A 140 -11.33 -2.72 1.27
C TRP A 140 -11.29 -1.54 2.25
N ALA A 141 -11.29 -0.33 1.68
CA ALA A 141 -11.36 0.94 2.39
C ALA A 141 -11.94 2.04 1.47
N ASP A 142 -12.50 3.08 2.07
CA ASP A 142 -13.12 4.19 1.33
C ASP A 142 -12.44 5.51 1.70
N PHE A 143 -12.03 6.26 0.69
CA PHE A 143 -11.26 7.49 0.81
C PHE A 143 -11.87 8.62 -0.01
N ALA A 144 -11.92 9.82 0.58
CA ALA A 144 -12.18 11.06 -0.14
C ALA A 144 -10.96 11.97 -0.06
N TRP A 145 -10.58 12.54 -1.19
CA TRP A 145 -9.55 13.56 -1.26
C TRP A 145 -10.08 14.88 -0.68
N ASP A 146 -9.31 15.50 0.19
CA ASP A 146 -9.56 16.83 0.72
C ASP A 146 -8.61 17.82 0.02
N ASP A 147 -9.13 18.63 -0.90
CA ASP A 147 -8.34 19.62 -1.64
C ASP A 147 -7.76 20.73 -0.73
N GLN A 148 -8.40 21.03 0.41
CA GLN A 148 -7.89 22.03 1.34
C GLN A 148 -6.72 21.48 2.15
N ALA A 149 -6.83 20.23 2.61
CA ALA A 149 -5.74 19.55 3.30
C ALA A 149 -4.63 19.09 2.34
N GLY A 150 -4.97 18.93 1.05
CA GLY A 150 -4.11 18.32 0.06
C GLY A 150 -3.80 16.85 0.38
N ASP A 151 -4.72 16.14 1.02
CA ASP A 151 -4.51 14.77 1.51
C ASP A 151 -5.79 13.94 1.51
N TRP A 152 -5.67 12.63 1.73
CA TRP A 152 -6.82 11.71 1.84
C TRP A 152 -7.45 11.76 3.22
N ARG A 153 -8.79 11.83 3.23
CA ARG A 153 -9.62 11.52 4.38
C ARG A 153 -10.17 10.10 4.27
N THR A 154 -9.91 9.29 5.29
CA THR A 154 -10.51 7.96 5.43
C THR A 154 -11.97 8.10 5.84
N LEU A 155 -12.86 7.55 5.01
CA LEU A 155 -14.30 7.49 5.26
C LEU A 155 -14.70 6.14 5.85
N HIS A 156 -14.04 5.08 5.39
CA HIS A 156 -14.10 3.76 5.95
C HIS A 156 -12.68 3.23 6.13
N PRO A 157 -12.28 2.79 7.34
CA PRO A 157 -10.95 2.22 7.57
C PRO A 157 -10.76 0.91 6.79
N ALA A 158 -9.53 0.43 6.72
CA ALA A 158 -9.24 -0.88 6.15
C ALA A 158 -10.08 -1.97 6.84
N SER A 159 -10.72 -2.81 6.05
CA SER A 159 -11.59 -3.89 6.52
C SER A 159 -11.48 -5.10 5.61
N LEU A 160 -11.98 -6.24 6.10
CA LEU A 160 -11.95 -7.53 5.42
C LEU A 160 -13.36 -8.12 5.46
N ASP A 161 -13.98 -8.24 4.29
CA ASP A 161 -15.34 -8.73 4.17
C ASP A 161 -15.49 -9.63 2.94
N ALA A 162 -16.56 -10.42 2.90
CA ALA A 162 -16.95 -11.10 1.67
C ALA A 162 -17.29 -10.05 0.57
N PRO A 163 -17.05 -10.33 -0.72
CA PRO A 163 -17.29 -9.38 -1.82
C PRO A 163 -18.69 -8.76 -1.83
N GLY A 164 -19.71 -9.53 -1.45
CA GLY A 164 -21.10 -9.07 -1.40
C GLY A 164 -21.42 -8.15 -0.21
N ALA A 165 -20.53 -8.06 0.78
CA ALA A 165 -20.67 -7.23 1.98
C ALA A 165 -19.80 -5.96 1.95
N VAL A 166 -18.93 -5.80 0.93
CA VAL A 166 -18.16 -4.58 0.73
C VAL A 166 -19.12 -3.39 0.56
N GLY A 167 -18.90 -2.34 1.36
CA GLY A 167 -19.72 -1.13 1.32
C GLY A 167 -19.66 -0.43 -0.03
N VAL A 168 -20.80 0.08 -0.49
CA VAL A 168 -20.90 0.85 -1.74
C VAL A 168 -21.09 2.33 -1.39
N PRO A 169 -20.17 3.22 -1.82
CA PRO A 169 -20.34 4.66 -1.64
C PRO A 169 -21.65 5.18 -2.22
N ASP A 170 -22.23 6.19 -1.56
CA ASP A 170 -23.46 6.89 -1.95
C ASP A 170 -23.22 8.05 -2.94
N ALA A 171 -21.99 8.18 -3.45
CA ALA A 171 -21.56 9.21 -4.39
C ALA A 171 -20.70 8.58 -5.50
N PRO A 172 -20.56 9.22 -6.68
CA PRO A 172 -19.67 8.71 -7.74
C PRO A 172 -18.26 8.47 -7.21
N PHE A 173 -17.72 7.29 -7.52
CA PHE A 173 -16.43 6.84 -7.01
C PHE A 173 -15.65 6.06 -8.07
N THR A 174 -14.34 6.06 -7.91
CA THR A 174 -13.44 5.14 -8.61
C THR A 174 -13.26 3.88 -7.74
N LEU A 175 -13.45 2.71 -8.32
CA LEU A 175 -13.05 1.44 -7.72
C LEU A 175 -11.61 1.15 -8.12
N ALA A 176 -10.68 1.24 -7.16
CA ALA A 176 -9.25 1.01 -7.38
C ALA A 176 -8.82 -0.37 -6.88
N GLY A 177 -7.96 -1.04 -7.64
CA GLY A 177 -7.40 -2.35 -7.30
C GLY A 177 -8.06 -3.53 -8.04
N ASN A 178 -7.62 -4.75 -7.72
CA ASN A 178 -7.96 -5.94 -8.51
C ASN A 178 -9.28 -6.63 -8.11
N ALA A 179 -10.01 -6.16 -7.09
CA ALA A 179 -11.20 -6.85 -6.60
C ALA A 179 -12.32 -6.97 -7.65
N ALA A 180 -12.47 -5.97 -8.54
CA ALA A 180 -13.45 -6.03 -9.62
C ALA A 180 -13.19 -7.22 -10.57
N ALA A 181 -11.93 -7.44 -10.93
CA ALA A 181 -11.52 -8.55 -11.78
C ALA A 181 -11.60 -9.90 -11.03
N ALA A 182 -11.29 -9.91 -9.74
CA ALA A 182 -11.30 -11.12 -8.93
C ALA A 182 -12.72 -11.66 -8.65
N PHE A 183 -13.68 -10.77 -8.37
CA PHE A 183 -15.01 -11.15 -7.87
C PHE A 183 -16.15 -10.91 -8.86
N GLY A 184 -15.95 -10.08 -9.88
CA GLY A 184 -16.96 -9.79 -10.90
C GLY A 184 -18.31 -9.41 -10.28
N ALA A 185 -19.36 -10.15 -10.65
CA ALA A 185 -20.74 -9.90 -10.19
C ALA A 185 -20.96 -10.11 -8.67
N GLN A 186 -20.03 -10.79 -7.97
CA GLN A 186 -20.12 -10.96 -6.51
C GLN A 186 -19.78 -9.68 -5.75
N LEU A 187 -19.21 -8.66 -6.41
CA LEU A 187 -18.86 -7.37 -5.83
C LEU A 187 -19.83 -6.28 -6.34
N PRO A 188 -20.90 -5.94 -5.57
CA PRO A 188 -21.87 -4.92 -5.99
C PRO A 188 -21.23 -3.57 -6.31
N ALA A 189 -20.14 -3.23 -5.60
CA ALA A 189 -19.38 -2.01 -5.84
C ALA A 189 -18.82 -1.91 -7.27
N ALA A 190 -18.50 -3.03 -7.93
CA ALA A 190 -18.00 -3.02 -9.31
C ALA A 190 -19.09 -2.57 -10.30
N ALA A 191 -20.36 -2.93 -10.06
CA ALA A 191 -21.47 -2.49 -10.90
C ALA A 191 -21.87 -1.02 -10.64
N ALA A 192 -21.62 -0.51 -9.43
CA ALA A 192 -21.96 0.85 -9.03
C ALA A 192 -20.84 1.89 -9.31
N ALA A 193 -19.61 1.44 -9.52
CA ALA A 193 -18.47 2.32 -9.73
C ALA A 193 -18.62 3.16 -11.01
N ALA A 194 -18.29 4.46 -10.92
CA ALA A 194 -18.25 5.33 -12.08
C ALA A 194 -17.05 5.02 -12.99
N VAL A 195 -15.94 4.61 -12.35
CA VAL A 195 -14.69 4.19 -13.01
C VAL A 195 -14.15 2.98 -12.27
N ILE A 196 -13.63 2.00 -13.00
CA ILE A 196 -12.85 0.89 -12.46
C ILE A 196 -11.40 1.08 -12.92
N ASP A 197 -10.49 1.31 -11.97
CA ASP A 197 -9.04 1.37 -12.22
C ASP A 197 -8.37 0.13 -11.63
N GLY A 198 -8.38 -0.95 -12.41
CA GLY A 198 -7.78 -2.23 -12.02
C GLY A 198 -6.26 -2.20 -11.90
N ASP A 199 -5.61 -1.20 -12.53
CA ASP A 199 -4.16 -1.02 -12.51
C ASP A 199 -3.69 -0.21 -11.28
N ALA A 200 -4.62 0.43 -10.55
CA ALA A 200 -4.33 1.15 -9.31
C ALA A 200 -4.08 0.19 -8.14
N LEU A 201 -3.03 -0.61 -8.29
CA LEU A 201 -2.51 -1.57 -7.32
C LEU A 201 -1.50 -0.93 -6.36
N PRO A 202 -1.15 -1.60 -5.25
CA PRO A 202 -0.08 -1.14 -4.36
C PRO A 202 1.23 -0.93 -5.12
N HIS A 203 1.79 0.27 -4.98
CA HIS A 203 2.92 0.71 -5.78
C HIS A 203 3.78 1.70 -4.98
N ALA A 204 5.11 1.53 -5.00
CA ALA A 204 6.00 2.32 -4.14
C ALA A 204 6.02 3.81 -4.49
N LEU A 205 5.73 4.19 -5.74
CA LEU A 205 5.53 5.60 -6.10
C LEU A 205 4.38 6.24 -5.31
N ALA A 206 3.24 5.54 -5.23
CA ALA A 206 2.09 6.01 -4.48
C ALA A 206 2.40 6.05 -2.97
N VAL A 207 3.11 5.04 -2.45
CA VAL A 207 3.64 5.05 -1.08
C VAL A 207 4.52 6.28 -0.84
N ALA A 208 5.43 6.62 -1.76
CA ALA A 208 6.31 7.77 -1.63
C ALA A 208 5.55 9.11 -1.60
N HIS A 209 4.54 9.28 -2.44
CA HIS A 209 3.73 10.50 -2.47
C HIS A 209 2.86 10.66 -1.21
N ALA A 210 2.19 9.60 -0.77
CA ALA A 210 1.46 9.60 0.49
C ALA A 210 2.40 9.86 1.68
N ALA A 211 3.58 9.24 1.66
CA ALA A 211 4.58 9.40 2.70
C ALA A 211 5.18 10.81 2.74
N LEU A 212 5.34 11.49 1.60
CA LEU A 212 5.80 12.88 1.57
C LEU A 212 4.86 13.79 2.36
N ARG A 213 3.55 13.61 2.20
CA ARG A 213 2.55 14.37 2.95
C ARG A 213 2.57 14.01 4.43
N ALA A 214 2.62 12.72 4.76
CA ALA A 214 2.71 12.26 6.14
C ALA A 214 3.98 12.75 6.85
N PHE A 215 5.14 12.66 6.21
CA PHE A 215 6.41 13.13 6.72
C PHE A 215 6.40 14.64 7.00
N ARG A 216 5.92 15.45 6.05
CA ARG A 216 5.79 16.90 6.22
C ARG A 216 4.81 17.28 7.33
N ALA A 217 3.79 16.46 7.56
CA ALA A 217 2.85 16.63 8.66
C ALA A 217 3.33 16.05 10.00
N GLY A 218 4.56 15.54 10.08
CA GLY A 218 5.11 14.93 11.30
C GLY A 218 4.48 13.58 11.67
N ARG A 219 3.75 12.94 10.75
CA ARG A 219 3.15 11.62 10.93
C ARG A 219 4.17 10.53 10.62
N THR A 220 5.12 10.38 11.53
CA THR A 220 6.20 9.41 11.46
C THR A 220 6.26 8.58 12.74
N VAL A 221 6.93 7.44 12.69
CA VAL A 221 7.24 6.64 13.89
C VAL A 221 8.74 6.33 13.95
N PRO A 222 9.28 6.05 15.15
CA PRO A 222 10.62 5.48 15.28
C PRO A 222 10.77 4.14 14.56
N ALA A 223 11.98 3.80 14.14
CA ALA A 223 12.26 2.57 13.39
C ALA A 223 11.82 1.29 14.16
N ASP A 224 12.01 1.24 15.48
CA ASP A 224 11.62 0.10 16.31
C ASP A 224 10.10 -0.05 16.51
N GLN A 225 9.33 0.98 16.13
CA GLN A 225 7.86 0.97 16.16
C GLN A 225 7.24 0.67 14.78
N ALA A 226 8.05 0.48 13.73
CA ALA A 226 7.55 0.03 12.44
C ALA A 226 6.92 -1.35 12.57
N ALA A 227 5.62 -1.47 12.25
CA ALA A 227 4.89 -2.73 12.34
C ALA A 227 3.97 -2.92 11.13
N PRO A 228 3.74 -4.17 10.68
CA PRO A 228 2.70 -4.48 9.72
C PRO A 228 1.30 -4.20 10.27
N GLU A 229 0.39 -3.76 9.42
CA GLU A 229 -1.05 -3.69 9.67
C GLU A 229 -1.71 -4.99 9.18
N TYR A 230 -2.14 -5.82 10.13
CA TYR A 230 -2.90 -7.04 9.84
C TYR A 230 -4.39 -6.78 10.05
N VAL A 231 -5.17 -6.95 8.99
CA VAL A 231 -6.64 -6.84 9.04
C VAL A 231 -7.31 -8.21 9.17
N ARG A 232 -6.64 -9.27 8.72
CA ARG A 232 -7.09 -10.66 8.89
C ARG A 232 -6.55 -11.24 10.20
N ASP A 233 -7.43 -11.34 11.21
CA ASP A 233 -7.07 -11.91 12.52
C ASP A 233 -6.81 -13.44 12.48
N LYS A 234 -7.32 -14.14 11.45
CA LYS A 234 -7.25 -15.61 11.36
C LYS A 234 -6.64 -16.08 10.03
N VAL A 235 -5.33 -16.36 10.05
CA VAL A 235 -4.55 -16.69 8.85
C VAL A 235 -4.38 -18.20 8.61
N ALA A 236 -4.84 -19.05 9.53
CA ALA A 236 -4.79 -20.50 9.40
C ALA A 236 -5.95 -21.18 10.13
N GLN A 237 -6.51 -22.23 9.51
CA GLN A 237 -7.40 -23.15 10.20
C GLN A 237 -6.61 -23.88 11.31
N THR A 238 -7.20 -23.96 12.49
CA THR A 238 -6.73 -24.85 13.53
C THR A 238 -6.72 -26.29 13.04
N THR A 239 -5.92 -27.16 13.66
CA THR A 239 -5.93 -28.59 13.33
C THR A 239 -7.34 -29.19 13.44
N ALA A 240 -8.17 -28.73 14.38
CA ALA A 240 -9.56 -29.13 14.51
C ALA A 240 -10.42 -28.71 13.30
N GLU A 241 -10.26 -27.48 12.81
CA GLU A 241 -11.00 -26.98 11.64
C GLU A 241 -10.58 -27.71 10.35
N ARG A 242 -9.30 -28.05 10.19
CA ARG A 242 -8.82 -28.87 9.06
C ARG A 242 -9.39 -30.30 9.09
N ILE A 243 -9.53 -30.89 10.28
CA ILE A 243 -10.11 -32.22 10.45
C ILE A 243 -11.62 -32.18 10.17
N ALA A 244 -12.33 -31.16 10.66
CA ALA A 244 -13.76 -30.97 10.41
C ALA A 244 -14.06 -30.74 8.92
N ALA A 245 -13.27 -29.90 8.23
CA ALA A 245 -13.41 -29.67 6.79
C ALA A 245 -13.17 -30.94 5.96
N ARG A 246 -12.21 -31.78 6.35
CA ARG A 246 -11.96 -33.09 5.72
C ARG A 246 -13.10 -34.09 5.97
N ALA A 247 -13.71 -34.08 7.14
CA ALA A 247 -14.84 -34.94 7.48
C ALA A 247 -16.13 -34.54 6.73
N ALA A 248 -16.35 -33.24 6.51
CA ALA A 248 -17.47 -32.74 5.71
C ALA A 248 -17.34 -33.12 4.22
N GLN A 249 -16.12 -33.16 3.68
CA GLN A 249 -15.88 -33.56 2.28
C GLN A 249 -16.03 -35.07 2.03
N THR A 250 -15.72 -35.94 3.00
CA THR A 250 -15.90 -37.39 2.86
C THR A 250 -17.33 -37.87 3.11
N GLY A 251 -18.15 -37.08 3.82
CA GLY A 251 -19.57 -37.38 4.06
C GLY A 251 -20.50 -37.10 2.88
N GLY A 252 -20.11 -36.22 1.94
CA GLY A 252 -20.93 -35.83 0.78
C GLY A 252 -20.87 -36.78 -0.42
N ALA A 253 -19.96 -37.77 -0.44
CA ALA A 253 -19.75 -38.67 -1.58
C ALA A 253 -20.59 -39.98 -1.52
N LYS A 254 -21.59 -40.05 -0.63
CA LYS A 254 -22.48 -41.23 -0.48
C LYS A 254 -23.98 -40.88 -0.48
N GLY A 255 -24.36 -39.81 -1.18
CA GLY A 255 -25.76 -39.45 -1.45
C GLY A 255 -26.10 -39.65 -2.92
#